data_AF-A0A255Z8A2-F1
#
_entry.id   AF-A0A255Z8A2-F1
#
_cell.length_a   1.000
_cell.length_b   1.000
_cell.length_c   1.000
_cell.angle_alpha   90.00
_cell.angle_beta   90.00
_cell.angle_gamma   90.00
#
_symmetry.space_group_name_H-M   'P 1'
#
loop_
_entity.id
_entity.type
_entity.pdbx_description
1 polymer ?
#
loop_
_entity_poly.entity_id
_entity_poly.type
_entity_poly.pdbx_seq_one_letter_code
_entity_poly.pdbx_strand_id
1 'polypeptide(L)'
;MMCLQGFPMRVASLVVCFLLLSALPVSAMTWQEANKASVAKMKDGNLQEAFDLAWQAAELYEQSPTYKPASHERLLLNAIDIFLQTGNTKAAPSTIRKAIIALKRHVGPEDGTLIAVHEQLAQALINAGDFEASRDAQDQVISLYAKNFGTDSVGHVNALLTQARQLKGTVDVVEIRKYLDRASQVAEAVPANHIIRLMVDYEQALLTMESGRKDSAEPMFISVAERGAGQDDPAVKAVLRPTYGMLAYIAFKRGDSATEDKWVEATRILPVPSGEVKPLFREVPDMPGDRMSVSGEATVEFLVSTADGRVKETKVLKKSGNPQFATATEKAILTWRYQPTAAVGDPGTLVKQVQSFQYQYENEEAEIGSRFKRRH
;
A
#
# COMPACT_ATOMS: atom_id res chain seq x y z
N MET A 1 94.54 -44.28 10.21
CA MET A 1 94.62 -43.87 11.64
C MET A 1 93.28 -43.23 11.97
N MET A 2 92.42 -43.65 12.89
CA MET A 2 92.37 -44.64 13.99
C MET A 2 90.87 -44.98 14.14
N CYS A 3 90.45 -46.24 14.04
CA CYS A 3 89.97 -47.10 15.14
C CYS A 3 89.39 -46.41 16.39
N LEU A 4 88.13 -46.72 16.74
CA LEU A 4 87.67 -47.47 17.95
C LEU A 4 86.12 -47.41 18.03
N GLN A 5 85.43 -48.56 17.93
CA GLN A 5 84.69 -49.27 19.00
C GLN A 5 83.51 -48.46 19.60
N GLY A 6 82.26 -48.92 19.69
CA GLY A 6 81.69 -50.26 19.78
C GLY A 6 80.95 -50.42 21.11
N PHE A 7 79.63 -50.66 21.04
CA PHE A 7 78.66 -51.25 22.00
C PHE A 7 77.47 -50.39 22.50
N PRO A 8 76.28 -51.03 22.72
CA PRO A 8 74.95 -50.50 22.41
C PRO A 8 74.08 -50.27 23.65
N MET A 9 72.94 -49.57 23.53
CA MET A 9 71.80 -49.79 24.43
C MET A 9 70.48 -49.20 23.90
N ARG A 10 69.52 -50.10 23.74
CA ARG A 10 68.06 -49.97 23.98
C ARG A 10 67.28 -48.90 23.20
N VAL A 11 66.63 -49.38 22.14
CA VAL A 11 65.44 -48.80 21.52
C VAL A 11 64.32 -48.72 22.58
N ALA A 12 64.02 -47.52 23.05
CA ALA A 12 62.73 -47.21 23.68
C ALA A 12 61.90 -46.44 22.64
N SER A 13 61.01 -47.16 21.97
CA SER A 13 60.03 -46.58 21.04
C SER A 13 59.08 -45.68 21.82
N LEU A 14 59.30 -44.37 21.75
CA LEU A 14 58.35 -43.37 22.22
C LEU A 14 57.31 -43.21 21.11
N VAL A 15 56.20 -43.94 21.24
CA VAL A 15 55.00 -43.72 20.43
C VAL A 15 54.40 -42.39 20.87
N VAL A 16 54.75 -41.32 20.16
CA VAL A 16 54.03 -40.04 20.25
C VAL A 16 52.72 -40.22 19.49
N CYS A 17 51.66 -40.49 20.24
CA CYS A 17 50.30 -40.53 19.73
C CYS A 17 49.88 -39.09 19.41
N PHE A 18 50.03 -38.68 18.14
CA PHE A 18 49.42 -37.45 17.63
C PHE A 18 47.90 -37.67 17.57
N LEU A 19 47.19 -37.25 18.63
CA LEU A 19 45.75 -37.04 18.57
C LEU A 19 45.48 -35.88 17.61
N LEU A 20 45.36 -36.18 16.33
CA LEU A 20 44.65 -35.32 15.39
C LEU A 20 43.19 -35.30 15.83
N LEU A 21 42.82 -34.31 16.64
CA LEU A 21 41.44 -33.87 16.76
C LEU A 21 41.03 -33.35 15.37
N SER A 22 40.53 -34.24 14.53
CA SER A 22 39.71 -33.85 13.38
C SER A 22 38.45 -33.23 13.95
N ALA A 23 38.47 -31.91 14.15
CA ALA A 23 37.24 -31.14 14.28
C ALA A 23 36.45 -31.42 13.00
N LEU A 24 35.40 -32.24 13.11
CA LEU A 24 34.42 -32.38 12.03
C LEU A 24 34.00 -30.95 11.67
N PRO A 25 34.04 -30.54 10.39
CA PRO A 25 33.54 -29.23 10.03
C PRO A 25 32.09 -29.20 10.52
N VAL A 26 31.76 -28.26 11.42
CA VAL A 26 30.38 -27.90 11.68
C VAL A 26 29.81 -27.62 10.30
N SER A 27 28.89 -28.46 9.82
CA SER A 27 28.30 -28.28 8.50
C SER A 27 27.69 -26.89 8.50
N ALA A 28 28.28 -25.97 7.73
CA ALA A 28 27.76 -24.61 7.62
C ALA A 28 26.31 -24.71 7.18
N MET A 29 25.44 -23.95 7.85
CA MET A 29 24.01 -23.93 7.54
C MET A 29 23.82 -23.61 6.05
N THR A 30 23.01 -24.41 5.37
CA THR A 30 22.63 -24.17 3.98
C THR A 30 21.60 -23.04 3.89
N TRP A 31 21.46 -22.40 2.72
CA TRP A 31 20.44 -21.36 2.54
C TRP A 31 19.02 -21.91 2.75
N GLN A 32 18.76 -23.19 2.42
CA GLN A 32 17.47 -23.84 2.67
C GLN A 32 17.20 -24.00 4.16
N GLU A 33 18.21 -24.39 4.94
CA GLU A 33 18.10 -24.51 6.39
C GLU A 33 17.87 -23.15 7.04
N ALA A 34 18.60 -22.11 6.63
CA ALA A 34 18.41 -20.74 7.10
C ALA A 34 16.98 -20.24 6.78
N ASN A 35 16.51 -20.45 5.54
CA ASN A 35 15.16 -20.05 5.13
C ASN A 35 14.06 -20.84 5.85
N LYS A 36 14.29 -22.12 6.17
CA LYS A 36 13.34 -22.91 6.96
C LYS A 36 13.30 -22.43 8.42
N ALA A 37 14.47 -22.10 8.98
CA ALA A 37 14.59 -21.60 10.34
C ALA A 37 13.95 -20.22 10.51
N SER A 38 14.07 -19.33 9.50
CA SER A 38 13.41 -18.01 9.53
C SER A 38 11.89 -18.14 9.64
N VAL A 39 11.28 -19.02 8.85
CA VAL A 39 9.84 -19.29 8.89
C VAL A 39 9.41 -19.84 10.26
N ALA A 40 10.22 -20.69 10.89
CA ALA A 40 9.95 -21.18 12.23
C ALA A 40 9.95 -20.04 13.25
N LYS A 41 10.98 -19.19 13.24
CA LYS A 41 11.08 -18.02 14.12
C LYS A 41 9.95 -17.01 13.90
N MET A 42 9.53 -16.81 12.66
CA MET A 42 8.39 -15.94 12.33
C MET A 42 7.09 -16.48 12.95
N LYS A 43 6.85 -17.79 12.88
CA LYS A 43 5.68 -18.42 13.52
C LYS A 43 5.69 -18.32 15.04
N ASP A 44 6.88 -18.35 15.64
CA ASP A 44 7.08 -18.15 17.08
C ASP A 44 6.94 -16.68 17.51
N GLY A 45 6.76 -15.74 16.57
CA GLY A 45 6.71 -14.30 16.83
C GLY A 45 8.08 -13.64 17.03
N ASN A 46 9.17 -14.39 16.84
CA ASN A 46 10.54 -13.92 16.99
C ASN A 46 11.01 -13.22 15.70
N LEU A 47 10.39 -12.09 15.36
CA LEU A 47 10.53 -11.44 14.06
C LEU A 47 11.97 -10.99 13.73
N GLN A 48 12.74 -10.52 14.73
CA GLN A 48 14.12 -10.10 14.49
C GLN A 48 15.02 -11.30 14.12
N GLU A 49 14.94 -12.39 14.87
CA GLU A 49 15.70 -13.62 14.54
C GLU A 49 15.23 -14.22 13.21
N ALA A 50 13.94 -14.14 12.90
CA ALA A 50 13.40 -14.55 11.62
C ALA A 50 14.00 -13.73 10.47
N PHE A 51 14.10 -12.41 10.63
CA PHE A 51 14.74 -11.53 9.66
C PHE A 51 16.21 -11.89 9.46
N ASP A 52 16.97 -12.04 10.54
CA ASP A 52 18.41 -12.34 10.46
C ASP A 52 18.66 -13.65 9.70
N LEU A 53 17.86 -14.69 9.96
CA LEU A 53 17.92 -15.97 9.26
C LEU A 53 17.47 -15.88 7.80
N ALA A 54 16.43 -15.09 7.50
CA ALA A 54 15.98 -14.88 6.13
C ALA A 54 17.01 -14.11 5.30
N TRP A 55 17.65 -13.10 5.90
CA TRP A 55 18.74 -12.35 5.28
C TRP A 55 19.96 -13.25 5.05
N GLN A 56 20.34 -14.05 6.04
CA GLN A 56 21.41 -15.03 5.91
C GLN A 56 21.12 -16.03 4.78
N ALA A 57 19.87 -16.48 4.63
CA ALA A 57 19.48 -17.35 3.54
C ALA A 57 19.70 -16.70 2.17
N ALA A 58 19.37 -15.41 2.02
CA ALA A 58 19.62 -14.66 0.79
C ALA A 58 21.13 -14.55 0.49
N GLU A 59 21.95 -14.21 1.49
CA GLU A 59 23.41 -14.10 1.35
C GLU A 59 24.06 -15.46 0.99
N LEU A 60 23.64 -16.55 1.63
CA LEU A 60 24.09 -17.90 1.30
C LEU A 60 23.65 -18.32 -0.10
N TYR A 61 22.45 -17.92 -0.53
CA TYR A 61 21.96 -18.21 -1.88
C TYR A 61 22.71 -17.42 -2.95
N GLU A 62 23.10 -16.16 -2.66
CA GLU A 62 23.95 -15.34 -3.55
C GLU A 62 25.25 -16.07 -3.92
N GLN A 63 25.83 -16.83 -2.98
CA GLN A 63 27.07 -17.59 -3.17
C GLN A 63 26.85 -18.99 -3.76
N SER A 64 25.60 -19.40 -4.02
CA SER A 64 25.29 -20.75 -4.48
C SER A 64 25.74 -20.97 -5.93
N PRO A 65 26.29 -22.16 -6.27
CA PRO A 65 26.52 -22.55 -7.67
C PRO A 65 25.23 -22.59 -8.52
N THR A 66 24.07 -22.63 -7.88
CA THR A 66 22.74 -22.65 -8.52
C THR A 66 22.05 -21.28 -8.50
N TYR A 67 22.83 -20.21 -8.32
CA TYR A 67 22.35 -18.84 -8.24
C TYR A 67 21.48 -18.45 -9.45
N LYS A 68 20.35 -17.81 -9.15
CA LYS A 68 19.49 -17.16 -10.13
C LYS A 68 19.00 -15.83 -9.56
N PRO A 69 19.10 -14.69 -10.29
CA PRO A 69 18.68 -13.39 -9.78
C PRO A 69 17.25 -13.37 -9.22
N ALA A 70 16.27 -13.91 -9.95
CA ALA A 70 14.87 -13.95 -9.50
C ALA A 70 14.66 -14.77 -8.20
N SER A 71 15.46 -15.81 -7.96
CA SER A 71 15.40 -16.56 -6.71
C SER A 71 16.03 -15.77 -5.55
N HIS A 72 17.11 -15.04 -5.81
CA HIS A 72 17.75 -14.17 -4.82
C HIS A 72 16.83 -13.00 -4.45
N GLU A 73 16.22 -12.36 -5.45
CA GLU A 73 15.21 -11.32 -5.28
C GLU A 73 14.10 -11.80 -4.35
N ARG A 74 13.55 -12.99 -4.61
CA ARG A 74 12.47 -13.54 -3.77
C ARG A 74 12.90 -13.79 -2.33
N LEU A 75 14.13 -14.28 -2.10
CA LEU A 75 14.65 -14.44 -0.73
C LEU A 75 14.83 -13.09 -0.03
N LEU A 76 15.35 -12.08 -0.75
CA LEU A 76 15.49 -10.72 -0.23
C LEU A 76 14.13 -10.07 0.07
N LEU A 77 13.14 -10.24 -0.80
CA LEU A 77 11.78 -9.74 -0.58
C LEU A 77 11.13 -10.39 0.64
N ASN A 78 11.33 -11.69 0.85
CA ASN A 78 10.86 -12.37 2.06
C ASN A 78 11.54 -11.82 3.32
N ALA A 79 12.85 -11.57 3.28
CA ALA A 79 13.57 -10.94 4.39
C ALA A 79 13.05 -9.51 4.66
N ILE A 80 12.83 -8.72 3.60
CA ILE A 80 12.26 -7.37 3.70
C ILE A 80 10.86 -7.42 4.33
N ASP A 81 9.99 -8.34 3.91
CA ASP A 81 8.64 -8.47 4.47
C ASP A 81 8.69 -8.76 5.98
N ILE A 82 9.51 -9.73 6.40
CA ILE A 82 9.72 -10.03 7.82
C ILE A 82 10.27 -8.81 8.57
N PHE A 83 11.23 -8.09 7.97
CA PHE A 83 11.78 -6.88 8.56
C PHE A 83 10.70 -5.80 8.78
N LEU A 84 9.84 -5.58 7.79
CA LEU A 84 8.76 -4.60 7.89
C LEU A 84 7.76 -4.94 9.01
N GLN A 85 7.50 -6.22 9.25
CA GLN A 85 6.66 -6.68 10.36
C GLN A 85 7.25 -6.35 11.75
N THR A 86 8.56 -6.09 11.87
CA THR A 86 9.17 -5.64 13.13
C THR A 86 8.74 -4.22 13.54
N GLY A 87 8.14 -3.46 12.62
CA GLY A 87 7.73 -2.07 12.86
C GLY A 87 8.88 -1.05 12.79
N ASN A 88 10.10 -1.47 12.41
CA ASN A 88 11.25 -0.56 12.29
C ASN A 88 11.22 0.26 10.99
N THR A 89 10.29 1.21 10.92
CA THR A 89 10.04 2.05 9.73
C THR A 89 11.25 2.91 9.33
N LYS A 90 12.02 3.41 10.31
CA LYS A 90 13.20 4.26 10.05
C LYS A 90 14.34 3.53 9.35
N ALA A 91 14.58 2.26 9.70
CA ALA A 91 15.67 1.49 9.11
C ALA A 91 15.29 0.80 7.79
N ALA A 92 14.00 0.64 7.49
CA ALA A 92 13.51 -0.07 6.32
C ALA A 92 14.11 0.40 4.97
N PRO A 93 14.18 1.71 4.67
CA PRO A 93 14.80 2.16 3.42
C PRO A 93 16.26 1.71 3.26
N SER A 94 17.03 1.75 4.35
CA SER A 94 18.44 1.33 4.33
C SER A 94 18.59 -0.17 4.09
N THR A 95 17.72 -1.00 4.70
CA THR A 95 17.68 -2.45 4.50
C THR A 95 17.33 -2.79 3.05
N ILE A 96 16.33 -2.13 2.47
CA ILE A 96 15.91 -2.38 1.08
C ILE A 96 16.99 -1.92 0.09
N ARG A 97 17.67 -0.80 0.33
CA ARG A 97 18.82 -0.38 -0.48
C ARG A 97 19.95 -1.41 -0.48
N LYS A 98 20.21 -2.09 0.65
CA LYS A 98 21.19 -3.20 0.70
C LYS A 98 20.76 -4.37 -0.19
N ALA A 99 19.46 -4.71 -0.21
CA ALA A 99 18.93 -5.76 -1.10
C ALA A 99 19.10 -5.38 -2.58
N ILE A 100 18.79 -4.13 -2.95
CA ILE A 100 19.03 -3.61 -4.31
C ILE A 100 20.51 -3.71 -4.68
N ILE A 101 21.42 -3.33 -3.78
CA ILE A 101 22.88 -3.44 -4.01
C ILE A 101 23.28 -4.91 -4.23
N ALA A 102 22.75 -5.84 -3.41
CA ALA A 102 23.05 -7.26 -3.56
C ALA A 102 22.59 -7.83 -4.91
N LEU A 103 21.40 -7.44 -5.38
CA LEU A 103 20.92 -7.81 -6.72
C LEU A 103 21.80 -7.22 -7.83
N LYS A 104 22.10 -5.92 -7.76
CA LYS A 104 22.91 -5.21 -8.77
C LYS A 104 24.35 -5.70 -8.92
N ARG A 105 24.85 -6.59 -8.05
CA ARG A 105 26.12 -7.29 -8.27
C ARG A 105 26.06 -8.30 -9.41
N HIS A 106 24.86 -8.81 -9.72
CA HIS A 106 24.66 -9.91 -10.67
C HIS A 106 23.74 -9.54 -11.84
N VAL A 107 22.98 -8.45 -11.73
CA VAL A 107 22.10 -7.95 -12.79
C VAL A 107 22.44 -6.51 -13.19
N GLY A 108 22.09 -6.15 -14.42
CA GLY A 108 22.23 -4.78 -14.93
C GLY A 108 21.29 -3.79 -14.22
N PRO A 109 21.53 -2.47 -14.35
CA PRO A 109 20.71 -1.45 -13.69
C PRO A 109 19.26 -1.38 -14.19
N GLU A 110 18.97 -1.93 -15.37
CA GLU A 110 17.63 -1.94 -15.99
C GLU A 110 16.93 -3.31 -15.88
N ASP A 111 17.47 -4.24 -15.08
CA ASP A 111 16.92 -5.60 -14.99
C ASP A 111 15.57 -5.60 -14.25
N GLY A 112 14.59 -6.34 -14.80
CA GLY A 112 13.24 -6.42 -14.25
C GLY A 112 13.15 -6.97 -12.83
N THR A 113 14.14 -7.75 -12.36
CA THR A 113 14.20 -8.22 -10.95
C THR A 113 14.41 -7.07 -9.94
N LEU A 114 14.72 -5.86 -10.41
CA LEU A 114 14.83 -4.68 -9.56
C LEU A 114 13.47 -4.01 -9.29
N ILE A 115 12.41 -4.34 -10.04
CA ILE A 115 11.11 -3.65 -9.94
C ILE A 115 10.51 -3.79 -8.54
N ALA A 116 10.33 -5.02 -8.05
CA ALA A 116 9.63 -5.25 -6.80
C ALA A 116 10.40 -4.67 -5.60
N VAL A 117 11.74 -4.74 -5.59
CA VAL A 117 12.55 -4.14 -4.51
C VAL A 117 12.52 -2.61 -4.54
N HIS A 118 12.41 -1.99 -5.72
CA HIS A 118 12.21 -0.55 -5.83
C HIS A 118 10.80 -0.11 -5.42
N GLU A 119 9.76 -0.91 -5.71
CA GLU A 119 8.40 -0.68 -5.20
C GLU A 119 8.37 -0.73 -3.66
N GLN A 120 9.04 -1.71 -3.05
CA GLN A 120 9.20 -1.78 -1.59
C GLN A 120 9.96 -0.56 -1.05
N LEU A 121 11.00 -0.10 -1.75
CA LEU A 121 11.76 1.08 -1.36
C LEU A 121 10.90 2.34 -1.37
N ALA A 122 10.13 2.56 -2.44
CA ALA A 122 9.23 3.71 -2.56
C ALA A 122 8.22 3.75 -1.40
N GLN A 123 7.62 2.60 -1.07
CA GLN A 123 6.67 2.51 0.04
C GLN A 123 7.34 2.69 1.41
N ALA A 124 8.52 2.12 1.63
CA ALA A 124 9.26 2.28 2.88
C ALA A 124 9.67 3.74 3.11
N LEU A 125 10.03 4.46 2.04
CA LEU A 125 10.38 5.88 2.10
C LEU A 125 9.15 6.75 2.45
N ILE A 126 7.96 6.44 1.93
CA ILE A 126 6.71 7.08 2.36
C ILE A 126 6.48 6.87 3.85
N ASN A 127 6.62 5.62 4.33
CA ASN A 127 6.41 5.28 5.73
C ASN A 127 7.44 5.96 6.66
N ALA A 128 8.64 6.26 6.13
CA ALA A 128 9.68 7.01 6.82
C ALA A 128 9.53 8.54 6.71
N GLY A 129 8.58 9.03 5.90
CA GLY A 129 8.33 10.46 5.66
C GLY A 129 9.24 11.12 4.61
N ASP A 130 10.08 10.34 3.91
CA ASP A 130 10.98 10.83 2.86
C ASP A 130 10.29 10.77 1.48
N PHE A 131 9.40 11.73 1.24
CA PHE A 131 8.57 11.78 0.04
C PHE A 131 9.37 12.08 -1.24
N GLU A 132 10.49 12.81 -1.14
CA GLU A 132 11.35 13.13 -2.27
C GLU A 132 12.11 11.87 -2.73
N ALA A 133 12.78 11.16 -1.82
CA ALA A 133 13.45 9.92 -2.20
C ALA A 133 12.45 8.84 -2.62
N SER A 134 11.23 8.83 -2.07
CA SER A 134 10.16 7.94 -2.52
C SER A 134 9.79 8.19 -3.98
N ARG A 135 9.67 9.46 -4.38
CA ARG A 135 9.44 9.85 -5.77
C ARG A 135 10.55 9.32 -6.68
N ASP A 136 11.82 9.48 -6.30
CA ASP A 136 12.94 8.96 -7.08
C ASP A 136 12.86 7.44 -7.23
N ALA A 137 12.54 6.71 -6.16
CA ALA A 137 12.37 5.27 -6.20
C ALA A 137 11.20 4.86 -7.11
N GLN A 138 10.08 5.60 -7.09
CA GLN A 138 8.93 5.35 -7.96
C GLN A 138 9.23 5.68 -9.43
N ASP A 139 10.01 6.72 -9.72
CA ASP A 139 10.46 7.01 -11.08
C ASP A 139 11.36 5.91 -11.64
N GLN A 140 12.18 5.27 -10.80
CA GLN A 140 12.90 4.04 -11.18
C GLN A 140 11.95 2.90 -11.51
N VAL A 141 10.90 2.67 -10.70
CA VAL A 141 9.86 1.66 -11.00
C VAL A 141 9.21 1.92 -12.35
N ILE A 142 8.80 3.17 -12.63
CA ILE A 142 8.20 3.58 -13.91
C ILE A 142 9.16 3.28 -15.07
N SER A 143 10.44 3.65 -14.93
CA SER A 143 11.46 3.37 -15.95
C SER A 143 11.64 1.87 -16.20
N LEU A 144 11.78 1.08 -15.12
CA LEU A 144 12.00 -0.35 -15.22
C LEU A 144 10.83 -1.07 -15.90
N TYR A 145 9.58 -0.72 -15.56
CA TYR A 145 8.42 -1.28 -16.26
C TYR A 145 8.42 -0.94 -17.75
N ALA A 146 8.69 0.33 -18.10
CA ALA A 146 8.75 0.75 -19.50
C ALA A 146 9.83 0.01 -20.29
N LYS A 147 11.01 -0.22 -19.68
CA LYS A 147 12.15 -0.90 -20.32
C LYS A 147 11.96 -2.40 -20.47
N ASN A 148 11.36 -3.06 -19.48
CA ASN A 148 11.24 -4.52 -19.47
C ASN A 148 9.97 -5.03 -20.15
N PHE A 149 8.90 -4.23 -20.16
CA PHE A 149 7.59 -4.66 -20.65
C PHE A 149 6.98 -3.76 -21.71
N GLY A 150 7.61 -2.63 -22.03
CA GLY A 150 7.10 -1.63 -22.97
C GLY A 150 6.31 -0.51 -22.29
N THR A 151 6.28 0.63 -22.95
CA THR A 151 5.57 1.82 -22.47
C THR A 151 4.05 1.65 -22.47
N ASP A 152 3.53 0.69 -23.22
CA ASP A 152 2.13 0.28 -23.31
C ASP A 152 1.72 -0.82 -22.31
N SER A 153 2.67 -1.32 -21.52
CA SER A 153 2.38 -2.35 -20.52
C SER A 153 1.47 -1.86 -19.40
N VAL A 154 0.65 -2.79 -18.89
CA VAL A 154 -0.22 -2.56 -17.72
C VAL A 154 0.59 -2.12 -16.50
N GLY A 155 1.78 -2.71 -16.32
CA GLY A 155 2.68 -2.37 -15.22
C GLY A 155 3.16 -0.92 -15.28
N HIS A 156 3.53 -0.44 -16.47
CA HIS A 156 3.95 0.95 -16.65
C HIS A 156 2.83 1.95 -16.35
N VAL A 157 1.61 1.69 -16.84
CA VAL A 157 0.46 2.58 -16.54
C VAL A 157 0.12 2.56 -15.06
N ASN A 158 0.12 1.39 -14.42
CA ASN A 158 -0.12 1.28 -12.99
C ASN A 158 0.94 2.04 -12.18
N ALA A 159 2.22 1.97 -12.56
CA ALA A 159 3.29 2.71 -11.91
C ALA A 159 3.09 4.24 -12.01
N LEU A 160 2.63 4.74 -13.17
CA LEU A 160 2.28 6.16 -13.34
C LEU A 160 1.09 6.56 -12.46
N LEU A 161 0.04 5.72 -12.38
CA LEU A 161 -1.13 5.99 -11.55
C LEU A 161 -0.80 5.94 -10.05
N THR A 162 0.06 5.03 -9.62
CA THR A 162 0.55 4.97 -8.24
C THR A 162 1.26 6.27 -7.85
N GLN A 163 2.14 6.77 -8.73
CA GLN A 163 2.83 8.04 -8.50
C GLN A 163 1.86 9.22 -8.42
N ALA A 164 0.88 9.29 -9.34
CA ALA A 164 -0.17 10.31 -9.31
C ALA A 164 -0.96 10.29 -7.99
N ARG A 165 -1.31 9.11 -7.47
CA ARG A 165 -2.02 8.95 -6.19
C ARG A 165 -1.18 9.37 -4.99
N GLN A 166 0.11 9.05 -4.97
CA GLN A 166 1.02 9.43 -3.89
C GLN A 166 1.16 10.96 -3.79
N LEU A 167 1.26 11.62 -4.94
CA LEU A 167 1.38 13.08 -5.01
C LEU A 167 0.12 13.83 -4.54
N LYS A 168 -1.06 13.20 -4.52
CA LYS A 168 -2.28 13.81 -3.94
C LYS A 168 -2.09 14.25 -2.49
N GLY A 169 -1.22 13.57 -1.73
CA GLY A 169 -0.86 13.95 -0.36
C GLY A 169 -0.03 15.23 -0.23
N THR A 170 0.47 15.78 -1.34
CA THR A 170 1.39 16.94 -1.41
C THR A 170 0.77 18.18 -2.08
N VAL A 171 -0.44 18.07 -2.63
CA VAL A 171 -1.21 19.14 -3.31
C VAL A 171 -0.53 19.70 -4.59
N ASP A 172 0.51 19.03 -5.12
CA ASP A 172 1.11 19.39 -6.41
C ASP A 172 0.25 18.92 -7.59
N VAL A 173 -0.84 19.63 -7.86
CA VAL A 173 -1.79 19.33 -8.95
C VAL A 173 -1.11 19.31 -10.32
N VAL A 174 -0.03 20.09 -10.51
CA VAL A 174 0.71 20.16 -11.78
C VAL A 174 1.47 18.87 -12.01
N GLU A 175 2.25 18.40 -11.03
CA GLU A 175 2.96 17.12 -11.14
C GLU A 175 1.98 15.94 -11.24
N ILE A 176 0.89 15.92 -10.45
CA ILE A 176 -0.13 14.86 -10.57
C ILE A 176 -0.65 14.79 -12.02
N ARG A 177 -0.98 15.95 -12.61
CA ARG A 177 -1.48 16.01 -13.98
C ARG A 177 -0.45 15.49 -14.98
N LYS A 178 0.83 15.81 -14.82
CA LYS A 178 1.90 15.30 -15.69
C LYS A 178 1.94 13.76 -15.72
N TYR A 179 1.78 13.07 -14.58
CA TYR A 179 1.73 11.60 -14.57
C TYR A 179 0.42 11.06 -15.16
N LEU A 180 -0.72 11.69 -14.87
CA LEU A 180 -2.01 11.28 -15.46
C LEU A 180 -2.05 11.49 -16.98
N ASP A 181 -1.46 12.57 -17.49
CA ASP A 181 -1.39 12.84 -18.93
C ASP A 181 -0.50 11.82 -19.64
N ARG A 182 0.65 11.45 -19.03
CA ARG A 182 1.49 10.35 -19.52
C ARG A 182 0.72 9.02 -19.52
N ALA A 183 -0.01 8.72 -18.45
CA ALA A 183 -0.82 7.51 -18.35
C ALA A 183 -1.95 7.49 -19.39
N SER A 184 -2.56 8.64 -19.65
CA SER A 184 -3.60 8.83 -20.67
C SER A 184 -3.07 8.58 -22.07
N GLN A 185 -1.93 9.16 -22.43
CA GLN A 185 -1.28 8.94 -23.73
C GLN A 185 -1.01 7.47 -23.98
N VAL A 186 -0.57 6.74 -22.96
CA VAL A 186 -0.37 5.29 -23.07
C VAL A 186 -1.70 4.55 -23.23
N ALA A 187 -2.70 4.90 -22.42
CA ALA A 187 -4.01 4.24 -22.44
C ALA A 187 -4.80 4.50 -23.74
N GLU A 188 -4.43 5.49 -24.55
CA GLU A 188 -5.06 5.74 -25.86
C GLU A 188 -4.93 4.56 -26.83
N ALA A 189 -3.90 3.72 -26.67
CA ALA A 189 -3.67 2.53 -27.50
C ALA A 189 -4.69 1.40 -27.25
N VAL A 190 -5.45 1.44 -26.14
CA VAL A 190 -6.47 0.44 -25.82
C VAL A 190 -7.89 1.00 -25.98
N PRO A 191 -8.90 0.13 -26.22
CA PRO A 191 -10.30 0.55 -26.33
C PRO A 191 -10.77 1.39 -25.15
N ALA A 192 -11.72 2.30 -25.38
CA ALA A 192 -12.23 3.23 -24.36
C ALA A 192 -12.84 2.52 -23.14
N ASN A 193 -13.34 1.29 -23.29
CA ASN A 193 -13.92 0.49 -22.22
C ASN A 193 -12.90 -0.44 -21.53
N HIS A 194 -11.63 -0.42 -21.93
CA HIS A 194 -10.58 -1.23 -21.33
C HIS A 194 -10.25 -0.73 -19.91
N ILE A 195 -10.00 -1.65 -18.97
CA ILE A 195 -9.76 -1.35 -17.55
C ILE A 195 -8.71 -0.26 -17.31
N ILE A 196 -7.57 -0.33 -18.00
CA ILE A 196 -6.50 0.66 -17.87
C ILE A 196 -7.00 2.07 -18.18
N ARG A 197 -7.78 2.22 -19.26
CA ARG A 197 -8.32 3.51 -19.68
C ARG A 197 -9.37 4.01 -18.69
N LEU A 198 -10.24 3.14 -18.20
CA LEU A 198 -11.21 3.48 -17.15
C LEU A 198 -10.52 3.94 -15.86
N MET A 199 -9.42 3.31 -15.46
CA MET A 199 -8.64 3.70 -14.28
C MET A 199 -8.01 5.09 -14.45
N VAL A 200 -7.40 5.38 -15.59
CA VAL A 200 -6.80 6.69 -15.88
C VAL A 200 -7.87 7.78 -15.89
N ASP A 201 -8.98 7.55 -16.60
CA ASP A 201 -10.07 8.52 -16.73
C ASP A 201 -10.75 8.79 -15.38
N TYR A 202 -10.90 7.76 -14.54
CA TYR A 202 -11.37 7.91 -13.16
C TYR A 202 -10.44 8.81 -12.34
N GLU A 203 -9.12 8.60 -12.40
CA GLU A 203 -8.17 9.42 -11.63
C GLU A 203 -8.14 10.88 -12.12
N GLN A 204 -8.29 11.12 -13.42
CA GLN A 204 -8.41 12.46 -13.99
C GLN A 204 -9.72 13.15 -13.54
N ALA A 205 -10.83 12.43 -13.52
CA ALA A 205 -12.11 12.92 -13.02
C ALA A 205 -12.01 13.27 -11.53
N LEU A 206 -11.37 12.40 -10.74
CA LEU A 206 -11.13 12.60 -9.32
C LEU A 206 -10.24 13.83 -9.06
N LEU A 207 -9.12 13.98 -9.78
CA LEU A 207 -8.28 15.19 -9.66
C LEU A 207 -9.05 16.46 -10.01
N THR A 208 -9.91 16.41 -11.03
CA THR A 208 -10.74 17.54 -11.45
C THR A 208 -11.75 17.93 -10.37
N MET A 209 -12.38 16.93 -9.73
CA MET A 209 -13.30 17.14 -8.61
C MET A 209 -12.58 17.70 -7.37
N GLU A 210 -11.44 17.13 -7.00
CA GLU A 210 -10.60 17.56 -5.88
C GLU A 210 -10.06 18.99 -6.07
N SER A 211 -9.86 19.40 -7.33
CA SER A 211 -9.52 20.78 -7.71
C SER A 211 -10.72 21.75 -7.64
N GLY A 212 -11.86 21.31 -7.11
CA GLY A 212 -13.07 22.12 -6.96
C GLY A 212 -13.94 22.25 -8.22
N ARG A 213 -13.55 21.65 -9.35
CA ARG A 213 -14.26 21.75 -10.64
C ARG A 213 -15.27 20.62 -10.79
N LYS A 214 -16.24 20.56 -9.87
CA LYS A 214 -17.24 19.46 -9.80
C LYS A 214 -18.07 19.33 -11.08
N ASP A 215 -18.51 20.44 -11.64
CA ASP A 215 -19.32 20.45 -12.87
C ASP A 215 -18.55 19.89 -14.08
N SER A 216 -17.22 20.05 -14.10
CA SER A 216 -16.37 19.44 -15.12
C SER A 216 -16.08 17.97 -14.85
N ALA A 217 -15.98 17.57 -13.57
CA ALA A 217 -15.68 16.18 -13.19
C ALA A 217 -16.87 15.24 -13.40
N GLU A 218 -18.10 15.72 -13.20
CA GLU A 218 -19.30 14.90 -13.36
C GLU A 218 -19.40 14.20 -14.73
N PRO A 219 -19.36 14.90 -15.88
CA PRO A 219 -19.43 14.22 -17.17
C PRO A 219 -18.27 13.24 -17.41
N MET A 220 -17.11 13.47 -16.77
CA MET A 220 -15.99 12.52 -16.82
C MET A 220 -16.32 11.23 -16.06
N PHE A 221 -16.87 11.33 -14.84
CA PHE A 221 -17.33 10.16 -14.09
C PHE A 221 -18.49 9.44 -14.79
N ILE A 222 -19.43 10.16 -15.41
CA ILE A 222 -20.50 9.54 -16.22
C ILE A 222 -19.89 8.74 -17.37
N SER A 223 -18.90 9.29 -18.09
CA SER A 223 -18.21 8.58 -19.17
C SER A 223 -17.51 7.30 -18.69
N VAL A 224 -16.89 7.32 -17.51
CA VAL A 224 -16.31 6.10 -16.90
C VAL A 224 -17.40 5.08 -16.56
N ALA A 225 -18.50 5.54 -15.96
CA ALA A 225 -19.62 4.68 -15.61
C ALA A 225 -20.25 4.01 -16.84
N GLU A 226 -20.54 4.78 -17.89
CA GLU A 226 -21.16 4.28 -19.12
C GLU A 226 -20.28 3.28 -19.86
N ARG A 227 -18.97 3.55 -19.96
CA ARG A 227 -18.03 2.66 -20.65
C ARG A 227 -17.72 1.39 -19.86
N GLY A 228 -17.75 1.46 -18.52
CA GLY A 228 -17.55 0.30 -17.66
C GLY A 228 -18.83 -0.55 -17.46
N ALA A 229 -20.02 0.04 -17.62
CA ALA A 229 -21.29 -0.63 -17.34
C ALA A 229 -21.46 -1.93 -18.15
N GLY A 230 -22.02 -2.95 -17.49
CA GLY A 230 -22.29 -4.26 -18.10
C GLY A 230 -21.06 -5.18 -18.21
N GLN A 231 -19.86 -4.71 -17.88
CA GLN A 231 -18.67 -5.57 -17.86
C GLN A 231 -18.61 -6.44 -16.60
N ASP A 232 -18.30 -7.72 -16.77
CA ASP A 232 -18.22 -8.67 -15.66
C ASP A 232 -16.86 -8.68 -14.93
N ASP A 233 -15.85 -8.01 -15.51
CA ASP A 233 -14.49 -7.94 -14.98
C ASP A 233 -14.47 -7.33 -13.56
N PRO A 234 -13.97 -8.07 -12.55
CA PRO A 234 -13.80 -7.57 -11.18
C PRO A 234 -13.02 -6.26 -11.08
N ALA A 235 -12.01 -6.05 -11.92
CA ALA A 235 -11.21 -4.83 -11.92
C ALA A 235 -12.05 -3.63 -12.41
N VAL A 236 -12.88 -3.82 -13.44
CA VAL A 236 -13.81 -2.78 -13.91
C VAL A 236 -14.82 -2.45 -12.82
N LYS A 237 -15.40 -3.46 -12.17
CA LYS A 237 -16.32 -3.28 -11.04
C LYS A 237 -15.66 -2.54 -9.85
N ALA A 238 -14.36 -2.73 -9.64
CA ALA A 238 -13.60 -2.02 -8.62
C ALA A 238 -13.46 -0.52 -8.92
N VAL A 239 -13.39 -0.12 -10.20
CA VAL A 239 -13.38 1.29 -10.64
C VAL A 239 -14.80 1.89 -10.63
N LEU A 240 -15.80 1.11 -11.04
CA LEU A 240 -17.19 1.58 -11.10
C LEU A 240 -17.76 1.94 -9.73
N ARG A 241 -17.45 1.18 -8.69
CA ARG A 241 -17.97 1.44 -7.33
C ARG A 241 -17.66 2.86 -6.82
N PRO A 242 -16.39 3.29 -6.76
CA PRO A 242 -16.10 4.65 -6.36
C PRO A 242 -16.57 5.67 -7.41
N THR A 243 -16.63 5.33 -8.70
CA THR A 243 -17.20 6.22 -9.74
C THR A 243 -18.66 6.59 -9.42
N TYR A 244 -19.51 5.59 -9.15
CA TYR A 244 -20.90 5.83 -8.74
C TYR A 244 -20.99 6.56 -7.40
N GLY A 245 -20.10 6.26 -6.45
CA GLY A 245 -20.01 7.00 -5.19
C GLY A 245 -19.71 8.48 -5.37
N MET A 246 -18.81 8.84 -6.30
CA MET A 246 -18.51 10.24 -6.63
C MET A 246 -19.67 10.93 -7.35
N LEU A 247 -20.37 10.23 -8.26
CA LEU A 247 -21.57 10.77 -8.90
C LEU A 247 -22.69 11.04 -7.89
N ALA A 248 -22.93 10.11 -6.97
CA ALA A 248 -23.87 10.30 -5.87
C ALA A 248 -23.43 11.47 -4.97
N TYR A 249 -22.14 11.58 -4.65
CA TYR A 249 -21.60 12.70 -3.88
C TYR A 249 -21.83 14.05 -4.57
N ILE A 250 -21.58 14.17 -5.88
CA ILE A 250 -21.79 15.41 -6.63
C ILE A 250 -23.27 15.79 -6.64
N ALA A 251 -24.19 14.83 -6.78
CA ALA A 251 -25.63 15.05 -6.69
C ALA A 251 -26.05 15.51 -5.28
N PHE A 252 -25.54 14.85 -4.23
CA PHE A 252 -25.72 15.24 -2.84
C PHE A 252 -25.29 16.70 -2.59
N LYS A 253 -24.12 17.13 -3.10
CA LYS A 253 -23.66 18.52 -2.96
C LYS A 253 -24.55 19.54 -3.66
N ARG A 254 -25.36 19.12 -4.64
CA ARG A 254 -26.35 19.97 -5.32
C ARG A 254 -27.73 19.92 -4.66
N GLY A 255 -27.94 19.05 -3.68
CA GLY A 255 -29.27 18.81 -3.09
C GLY A 255 -30.21 18.02 -4.00
N ASP A 256 -29.67 17.36 -5.03
CA ASP A 256 -30.45 16.54 -5.96
C ASP A 256 -30.55 15.10 -5.45
N SER A 257 -31.51 14.88 -4.54
CA SER A 257 -31.73 13.56 -3.94
C SER A 257 -32.12 12.48 -4.96
N ALA A 258 -32.79 12.86 -6.06
CA ALA A 258 -33.24 11.91 -7.06
C ALA A 258 -32.04 11.36 -7.85
N THR A 259 -31.12 12.24 -8.27
CA THR A 259 -29.89 11.83 -8.95
C THR A 259 -28.92 11.12 -7.99
N GLU A 260 -28.87 11.54 -6.72
CA GLU A 260 -28.12 10.81 -5.68
C GLU A 260 -28.61 9.36 -5.56
N ASP A 261 -29.92 9.16 -5.38
CA ASP A 261 -30.51 7.83 -5.26
C ASP A 261 -30.35 7.00 -6.53
N LYS A 262 -30.45 7.61 -7.72
CA LYS A 262 -30.15 6.94 -9.01
C LYS A 262 -28.74 6.34 -9.01
N TRP A 263 -27.73 7.11 -8.63
CA TRP A 263 -26.34 6.63 -8.68
C TRP A 263 -26.02 5.63 -7.57
N VAL A 264 -26.63 5.76 -6.40
CA VAL A 264 -26.52 4.73 -5.35
C VAL A 264 -27.18 3.43 -5.79
N GLU A 265 -28.36 3.49 -6.39
CA GLU A 265 -29.06 2.31 -6.92
C GLU A 265 -28.25 1.59 -8.01
N ALA A 266 -27.56 2.36 -8.88
CA ALA A 266 -26.66 1.81 -9.90
C ALA A 266 -25.53 0.93 -9.33
N THR A 267 -25.23 1.01 -8.03
CA THR A 267 -24.20 0.16 -7.39
C THR A 267 -24.67 -1.26 -7.09
N ARG A 268 -25.97 -1.57 -7.16
CA ARG A 268 -26.48 -2.94 -6.88
C ARG A 268 -25.97 -4.00 -7.85
N ILE A 269 -25.63 -3.62 -9.08
CA ILE A 269 -25.05 -4.55 -10.07
C ILE A 269 -23.63 -5.00 -9.69
N LEU A 270 -23.00 -4.33 -8.72
CA LEU A 270 -21.64 -4.61 -8.30
C LEU A 270 -21.65 -5.65 -7.17
N PRO A 271 -20.61 -6.51 -7.08
CA PRO A 271 -20.52 -7.48 -6.01
C PRO A 271 -20.68 -6.85 -4.63
N VAL A 272 -21.57 -7.43 -3.83
CA VAL A 272 -21.75 -7.10 -2.43
C VAL A 272 -20.52 -7.59 -1.67
N PRO A 273 -19.79 -6.71 -0.96
CA PRO A 273 -18.66 -7.14 -0.15
C PRO A 273 -19.12 -8.03 1.01
N SER A 274 -18.33 -9.06 1.31
CA SER A 274 -18.59 -9.96 2.43
C SER A 274 -18.51 -9.21 3.76
N GLY A 275 -19.52 -9.36 4.62
CA GLY A 275 -19.47 -9.02 6.04
C GLY A 275 -19.52 -7.54 6.43
N GLU A 276 -19.30 -6.59 5.52
CA GLU A 276 -19.24 -5.16 5.82
C GLU A 276 -20.07 -4.31 4.86
N VAL A 277 -20.79 -3.32 5.40
CA VAL A 277 -21.43 -2.27 4.59
C VAL A 277 -20.34 -1.41 3.94
N LYS A 278 -20.37 -1.27 2.62
CA LYS A 278 -19.35 -0.52 1.89
C LYS A 278 -19.75 0.94 1.70
N PRO A 279 -19.01 1.92 2.25
CA PRO A 279 -19.31 3.31 2.00
C PRO A 279 -19.09 3.66 0.53
N LEU A 280 -20.04 4.42 -0.04
CA LEU A 280 -19.95 5.04 -1.36
C LEU A 280 -19.35 6.44 -1.26
N PHE A 281 -19.81 7.23 -0.29
CA PHE A 281 -19.15 8.47 0.12
C PHE A 281 -19.39 8.75 1.60
N ARG A 282 -18.47 9.51 2.19
CA ARG A 282 -18.54 9.99 3.58
C ARG A 282 -18.19 11.47 3.59
N GLU A 283 -19.11 12.30 4.04
CA GLU A 283 -18.82 13.71 4.30
C GLU A 283 -17.96 13.86 5.56
N VAL A 284 -17.08 14.84 5.52
CA VAL A 284 -16.27 15.21 6.67
C VAL A 284 -17.12 16.08 7.60
N PRO A 285 -17.08 15.88 8.93
CA PRO A 285 -17.77 16.74 9.89
C PRO A 285 -17.45 18.23 9.65
N ASP A 286 -18.50 19.04 9.54
CA ASP A 286 -18.34 20.50 9.41
C ASP A 286 -18.01 21.09 10.78
N MET A 287 -16.75 21.48 10.94
CA MET A 287 -16.25 22.00 12.21
C MET A 287 -16.52 23.51 12.31
N PRO A 288 -17.12 23.99 13.43
CA PRO A 288 -17.32 25.41 13.64
C PRO A 288 -15.98 26.16 13.58
N GLY A 289 -15.94 27.20 12.76
CA GLY A 289 -14.72 27.85 12.28
C GLY A 289 -13.95 28.73 13.27
N ASP A 290 -14.25 28.67 14.57
CA ASP A 290 -13.56 29.52 15.54
C ASP A 290 -12.32 28.86 16.14
N ARG A 291 -11.23 29.62 16.06
CA ARG A 291 -9.81 29.32 16.31
C ARG A 291 -9.45 28.91 17.75
N MET A 292 -10.39 28.41 18.54
CA MET A 292 -10.05 27.71 19.77
C MET A 292 -9.55 26.31 19.42
N SER A 293 -8.60 25.78 20.18
CA SER A 293 -8.07 24.42 20.03
C SER A 293 -9.19 23.39 20.14
N VAL A 294 -9.85 23.11 19.02
CA VAL A 294 -10.88 22.08 18.96
C VAL A 294 -10.13 20.76 18.88
N SER A 295 -9.89 20.16 20.04
CA SER A 295 -9.59 18.73 20.13
C SER A 295 -10.83 18.00 20.61
N GLY A 296 -11.04 16.80 20.10
CA GLY A 296 -12.16 15.97 20.51
C GLY A 296 -12.08 14.56 19.96
N GLU A 297 -12.70 13.66 20.70
CA GLU A 297 -12.95 12.30 20.27
C GLU A 297 -14.45 12.06 20.31
N ALA A 298 -14.96 11.32 19.34
CA ALA A 298 -16.33 10.84 19.31
C ALA A 298 -16.33 9.40 18.82
N THR A 299 -16.88 8.48 19.60
CA THR A 299 -17.25 7.14 19.13
C THR A 299 -18.74 7.15 18.87
N VAL A 300 -19.14 6.93 17.62
CA VAL A 300 -20.55 6.97 17.20
C VAL A 300 -20.96 5.58 16.72
N GLU A 301 -22.01 5.05 17.32
CA GLU A 301 -22.78 3.93 16.78
C GLU A 301 -23.79 4.47 15.77
N PHE A 302 -23.95 3.81 14.62
CA PHE A 302 -24.94 4.20 13.63
C PHE A 302 -25.51 3.00 12.89
N LEU A 303 -26.73 3.15 12.38
CA LEU A 303 -27.47 2.09 11.70
C LEU A 303 -27.57 2.38 10.21
N VAL A 304 -26.97 1.51 9.39
CA VAL A 304 -27.00 1.59 7.93
C VAL A 304 -28.13 0.71 7.40
N SER A 305 -29.04 1.27 6.60
CA SER A 305 -30.07 0.49 5.92
C SER A 305 -29.49 -0.28 4.74
N THR A 306 -29.71 -1.59 4.70
CA THR A 306 -29.33 -2.43 3.56
C THR A 306 -30.23 -2.20 2.34
N ALA A 307 -31.40 -1.58 2.52
CA ALA A 307 -32.34 -1.30 1.45
C ALA A 307 -31.92 -0.12 0.59
N ASP A 308 -31.50 1.00 1.17
CA ASP A 308 -31.19 2.24 0.42
C ASP A 308 -29.77 2.79 0.67
N GLY A 309 -29.00 2.12 1.54
CA GLY A 309 -27.66 2.50 1.90
C GLY A 309 -27.57 3.77 2.75
N ARG A 310 -28.68 4.28 3.29
CA ARG A 310 -28.68 5.49 4.15
C ARG A 310 -28.39 5.13 5.59
N VAL A 311 -27.74 6.05 6.30
CA VAL A 311 -27.70 6.00 7.76
C VAL A 311 -29.03 6.50 8.31
N LYS A 312 -29.70 5.69 9.14
CA LYS A 312 -31.05 6.01 9.69
C LYS A 312 -30.99 6.56 11.10
N GLU A 313 -30.07 6.06 11.91
CA GLU A 313 -29.93 6.41 13.32
C GLU A 313 -28.46 6.55 13.69
N THR A 314 -28.16 7.47 14.61
CA THR A 314 -26.85 7.65 15.22
C THR A 314 -26.98 7.73 16.73
N LYS A 315 -25.96 7.27 17.43
CA LYS A 315 -25.84 7.35 18.89
C LYS A 315 -24.39 7.52 19.29
N VAL A 316 -24.06 8.65 19.91
CA VAL A 316 -22.74 8.83 20.53
C VAL A 316 -22.58 7.89 21.71
N LEU A 317 -21.61 6.98 21.63
CA LEU A 317 -21.24 6.06 22.70
C LEU A 317 -20.22 6.68 23.65
N LYS A 318 -19.25 7.41 23.09
CA LYS A 318 -18.18 8.09 23.84
C LYS A 318 -17.95 9.44 23.19
N LYS A 319 -17.69 10.45 24.01
CA LYS A 319 -17.18 11.74 23.56
C LYS A 319 -16.27 12.36 24.59
N SER A 320 -15.25 13.05 24.11
CA SER A 320 -14.33 13.85 24.91
C SER A 320 -13.94 15.11 24.14
N GLY A 321 -13.42 16.13 24.83
CA GLY A 321 -13.09 17.40 24.22
C GLY A 321 -14.33 18.22 23.85
N ASN A 322 -14.29 18.95 22.72
CA ASN A 322 -15.34 19.89 22.34
C ASN A 322 -16.68 19.16 22.02
N PRO A 323 -17.79 19.46 22.73
CA PRO A 323 -19.09 18.85 22.46
C PRO A 323 -19.64 19.09 21.04
N GLN A 324 -19.28 20.21 20.41
CA GLN A 324 -19.70 20.53 19.04
C GLN A 324 -19.07 19.55 18.02
N PHE A 325 -17.92 18.96 18.33
CA PHE A 325 -17.30 17.94 17.49
C PHE A 325 -18.19 16.70 17.36
N ALA A 326 -18.72 16.20 18.49
CA ALA A 326 -19.61 15.04 18.48
C ALA A 326 -20.89 15.34 17.68
N THR A 327 -21.51 16.51 17.89
CA THR A 327 -22.72 16.92 17.15
C THR A 327 -22.46 17.09 15.64
N ALA A 328 -21.37 17.73 15.25
CA ALA A 328 -20.98 17.86 13.85
C ALA A 328 -20.70 16.49 13.21
N THR A 329 -20.09 15.58 13.97
CA THR A 329 -19.80 14.20 13.55
C THR A 329 -21.08 13.41 13.30
N GLU A 330 -22.04 13.44 14.24
CA GLU A 330 -23.35 12.80 14.04
C GLU A 330 -24.07 13.34 12.81
N LYS A 331 -24.10 14.67 12.64
CA LYS A 331 -24.73 15.31 11.48
C LYS A 331 -24.09 14.87 10.16
N ALA A 332 -22.77 14.76 10.12
CA ALA A 332 -22.08 14.27 8.93
C ALA A 332 -22.36 12.80 8.66
N ILE A 333 -22.31 11.94 9.69
CA ILE A 333 -22.61 10.50 9.56
C ILE A 333 -23.99 10.26 8.96
N LEU A 334 -25.01 11.03 9.37
CA LEU A 334 -26.36 10.94 8.81
C LEU A 334 -26.45 11.23 7.30
N THR A 335 -25.45 11.91 6.72
CA THR A 335 -25.38 12.19 5.28
C THR A 335 -24.62 11.13 4.48
N TRP A 336 -24.00 10.16 5.15
CA TRP A 336 -23.20 9.15 4.47
C TRP A 336 -24.07 8.17 3.69
N ARG A 337 -23.52 7.71 2.56
CA ARG A 337 -24.16 6.70 1.70
C ARG A 337 -23.30 5.46 1.61
N TYR A 338 -23.97 4.31 1.61
CA TYR A 338 -23.40 2.97 1.50
C TYR A 338 -24.00 2.25 0.30
N GLN A 339 -23.32 1.22 -0.19
CA GLN A 339 -23.85 0.34 -1.22
C GLN A 339 -25.03 -0.45 -0.65
N PRO A 340 -26.24 -0.36 -1.25
CA PRO A 340 -27.37 -1.20 -0.85
C PRO A 340 -27.05 -2.69 -1.08
N THR A 341 -27.52 -3.54 -0.18
CA THR A 341 -27.26 -4.99 -0.20
C THR A 341 -28.53 -5.84 -0.19
N ALA A 342 -29.68 -5.27 0.18
CA ALA A 342 -30.97 -5.94 0.04
C ALA A 342 -31.38 -6.05 -1.44
N ALA A 343 -32.32 -6.94 -1.74
CA ALA A 343 -32.90 -7.01 -3.08
C ALA A 343 -33.72 -5.74 -3.39
N VAL A 344 -33.92 -5.44 -4.68
CA VAL A 344 -34.76 -4.30 -5.09
C VAL A 344 -36.18 -4.49 -4.56
N GLY A 345 -36.69 -3.49 -3.84
CA GLY A 345 -38.03 -3.51 -3.22
C GLY A 345 -38.11 -4.23 -1.87
N ASP A 346 -37.03 -4.88 -1.42
CA ASP A 346 -36.95 -5.45 -0.07
C ASP A 346 -36.76 -4.31 0.96
N PRO A 347 -37.56 -4.26 2.04
CA PRO A 347 -37.36 -3.28 3.11
C PRO A 347 -36.00 -3.38 3.81
N GLY A 348 -35.30 -4.50 3.63
CA GLY A 348 -33.96 -4.73 4.16
C GLY A 348 -33.92 -4.76 5.68
N THR A 349 -32.72 -4.52 6.22
CA THR A 349 -32.43 -4.52 7.64
C THR A 349 -31.50 -3.35 7.98
N LEU A 350 -31.32 -3.10 9.28
CA LEU A 350 -30.39 -2.11 9.79
C LEU A 350 -29.13 -2.81 10.27
N VAL A 351 -28.00 -2.53 9.62
CA VAL A 351 -26.69 -3.03 10.01
C VAL A 351 -26.03 -2.00 10.92
N LYS A 352 -25.71 -2.43 12.13
CA LYS A 352 -25.00 -1.62 13.11
C LYS A 352 -23.53 -1.44 12.71
N GLN A 353 -23.04 -0.22 12.86
CA GLN A 353 -21.64 0.17 12.70
C GLN A 353 -21.21 0.99 13.92
N VAL A 354 -19.93 0.90 14.28
CA VAL A 354 -19.32 1.71 15.33
C VAL A 354 -18.01 2.26 14.81
N GLN A 355 -17.84 3.58 14.85
CA GLN A 355 -16.61 4.21 14.40
C GLN A 355 -16.16 5.28 15.41
N SER A 356 -14.85 5.29 15.70
CA SER A 356 -14.19 6.34 16.46
C SER A 356 -13.60 7.39 15.54
N PHE A 357 -13.80 8.65 15.91
CA PHE A 357 -13.30 9.83 15.23
C PHE A 357 -12.48 10.62 16.22
N GLN A 358 -11.29 11.03 15.79
CA GLN A 358 -10.47 11.96 16.55
C GLN A 358 -10.17 13.16 15.67
N TYR A 359 -10.20 14.33 16.30
CA TYR A 359 -9.81 15.59 15.70
C TYR A 359 -8.89 16.30 16.67
N GLN A 360 -7.70 16.66 16.21
CA GLN A 360 -6.74 17.48 16.93
C GLN A 360 -6.41 18.68 16.06
N TYR A 361 -6.59 19.88 16.61
CA TYR A 361 -6.15 21.12 16.00
C TYR A 361 -5.13 21.76 16.95
N GLU A 362 -3.85 21.57 16.66
CA GLU A 362 -2.75 22.25 17.34
C GLU A 362 -2.50 23.59 16.64
N ASN A 363 -2.70 24.70 17.36
CA ASN A 363 -2.05 25.96 16.99
C ASN A 363 -0.61 25.86 17.48
N GLU A 364 0.25 25.14 16.75
CA GLU A 364 1.69 25.32 16.90
C GLU A 364 2.12 26.42 15.92
N GLU A 365 2.91 27.36 16.44
CA GLU A 365 3.67 28.29 15.61
C GLU A 365 4.45 27.50 14.53
N ALA A 366 4.60 28.12 13.36
CA ALA A 366 5.07 27.48 12.14
C ALA A 366 6.34 26.63 12.33
N GLU A 367 6.18 25.32 12.46
CA GLU A 367 7.18 24.35 12.05
C GLU A 367 6.83 23.79 10.67
N ILE A 368 7.85 23.79 9.83
CA ILE A 368 7.80 23.46 8.43
C ILE A 368 7.36 22.00 8.28
N GLY A 369 6.20 21.81 7.66
CA GLY A 369 5.82 20.54 7.04
C GLY A 369 4.95 19.62 7.90
N SER A 370 3.65 19.90 7.97
CA SER A 370 2.61 18.92 7.61
C SER A 370 1.19 19.50 7.71
N ARG A 371 0.48 19.38 6.58
CA ARG A 371 -0.96 19.11 6.39
C ARG A 371 -2.02 19.96 7.13
N PHE A 372 -2.94 20.45 6.29
CA PHE A 372 -4.26 21.08 6.53
C PHE A 372 -4.31 22.60 6.80
N LYS A 373 -4.52 23.39 5.73
CA LYS A 373 -5.70 24.27 5.48
C LYS A 373 -5.53 25.02 4.15
N ARG A 374 -6.46 24.85 3.20
CA ARG A 374 -7.57 25.77 2.85
C ARG A 374 -7.17 27.19 2.40
N ARG A 375 -7.43 27.41 1.10
CA ARG A 375 -7.87 28.62 0.38
C ARG A 375 -7.16 29.96 0.65
N HIS A 376 -6.57 30.49 -0.41
CA HIS A 376 -7.24 31.57 -1.13
C HIS A 376 -7.66 31.10 -2.52
#